data_AF-A0A7S7AHM8-F1
#
_entry.id   AF-A0A7S7AHM8-F1
#
_cell.length_a   1.000
_cell.length_b   1.000
_cell.length_c   1.000
_cell.angle_alpha   90.00
_cell.angle_beta   90.00
_cell.angle_gamma   90.00
#
_symmetry.space_group_name_H-M   'P 1'
#
loop_
_entity.id
_entity.type
_entity.pdbx_description
1 polymer ?
#
loop_
_entity_poly.entity_id
_entity_poly.type
_entity_poly.pdbx_seq_one_letter_code
_entity_poly.pdbx_strand_id
1 'polypeptide(L)'
;MGLAQTIFNSIKKNYFSVWDIISLIEQKTNNDLFDIGLFLGHINIEEHIAIYQRDRFYNLHEIDINYNKNPLGEIIDCLMNIMPFDSDEEQQEGRMRVRSESDKLFFSKQDIYNFKPIMDLGFIEKPVPQVIEAESIQEAEPKDKYKFLLYKQHLFSIDECACIISDYDPLEIQKFPHNDVDEIAPDYSRAYSFIGSAIEADKLNVFNYKIYADEFREYLVSENIIIAGFNDDLQGAELEKNTGANNTELQQLKLENEKLKAELAEKDQKIKELESLKPKNDMDLLSLIFNESATEIYAPDLANAIKLWKHLYVENKGVKDSHSSRANHWIDKNTPYKGESSVEVKRLREVTSPFNSWHSERKNKLNK
;
A
#
# COMPACT_ATOMS: atom_id res chain seq x y z
N MET A 1 -32.87 11.87 -50.44
CA MET A 1 -33.04 12.45 -49.09
C MET A 1 -31.84 13.36 -48.83
N GLY A 2 -32.05 14.60 -48.40
CA GLY A 2 -30.94 15.54 -48.16
C GLY A 2 -30.10 15.12 -46.95
N LEU A 3 -28.81 15.45 -46.93
CA LEU A 3 -27.87 15.04 -45.87
C LEU A 3 -28.33 15.46 -44.46
N ALA A 4 -28.88 16.67 -44.33
CA ALA A 4 -29.44 17.14 -43.06
C ALA A 4 -30.64 16.30 -42.60
N GLN A 5 -31.51 15.87 -43.53
CA GLN A 5 -32.65 15.02 -43.22
C GLN A 5 -32.21 13.64 -42.71
N THR A 6 -31.11 13.11 -43.24
CA THR A 6 -30.52 11.85 -42.76
C THR A 6 -30.06 11.97 -41.29
N ILE A 7 -29.43 13.09 -40.92
CA ILE A 7 -29.01 13.35 -39.54
C ILE A 7 -30.23 13.45 -38.61
N PHE A 8 -31.25 14.22 -39.00
CA PHE A 8 -32.49 14.34 -38.23
C PHE A 8 -33.20 13.01 -38.03
N ASN A 9 -33.29 12.19 -39.08
CA ASN A 9 -33.91 10.88 -39.01
C ASN A 9 -33.11 9.92 -38.11
N SER A 10 -31.78 10.03 -38.10
CA SER A 10 -30.92 9.25 -37.20
C SER A 10 -31.19 9.58 -35.74
N ILE A 11 -31.30 10.86 -35.40
CA ILE A 11 -31.64 11.30 -34.03
C ILE A 11 -33.04 10.80 -33.66
N LYS A 12 -34.05 11.07 -34.50
CA LYS A 12 -35.44 10.65 -34.26
C LYS A 12 -35.62 9.13 -34.21
N LYS A 13 -34.67 8.34 -34.71
CA LYS A 13 -34.70 6.88 -34.60
C LYS A 13 -34.58 6.46 -33.14
N ASN A 14 -33.64 7.06 -32.42
CA ASN A 14 -33.20 6.61 -31.09
C ASN A 14 -33.61 7.54 -29.94
N TYR A 15 -34.03 8.77 -30.24
CA TYR A 15 -34.38 9.78 -29.26
C TYR A 15 -35.76 10.38 -29.52
N PHE A 16 -36.42 10.82 -28.45
CA PHE A 16 -37.52 11.78 -28.49
C PHE A 16 -36.97 13.16 -28.15
N SER A 17 -37.41 14.23 -28.83
CA SER A 17 -37.17 15.56 -28.23
C SER A 17 -38.02 15.71 -26.97
N VAL A 18 -37.60 16.56 -26.04
CA VAL A 18 -38.42 16.88 -24.86
C VAL A 18 -39.78 17.44 -25.31
N TRP A 19 -39.78 18.26 -26.36
CA TRP A 19 -41.02 18.79 -26.95
C TRP A 19 -41.93 17.69 -27.52
N ASP A 20 -41.37 16.64 -28.13
CA ASP A 20 -42.15 15.51 -28.65
C ASP A 20 -42.92 14.83 -27.50
N ILE A 21 -42.28 14.63 -26.34
CA ILE A 21 -42.94 14.04 -25.16
C ILE A 21 -44.01 14.98 -24.58
N ILE A 22 -43.70 16.26 -24.38
CA ILE A 22 -44.66 17.27 -23.89
C ILE A 22 -45.89 17.33 -24.80
N SER A 23 -45.66 17.44 -26.12
CA SER A 23 -46.72 17.51 -27.12
C SER A 23 -47.56 16.22 -27.17
N LEU A 24 -46.94 15.06 -26.98
CA LEU A 24 -47.65 13.79 -26.93
C LEU A 24 -48.54 13.71 -25.68
N ILE A 25 -48.03 14.09 -24.50
CA ILE A 25 -48.83 14.14 -23.27
C ILE A 25 -50.02 15.09 -23.47
N GLU A 26 -49.78 16.30 -23.98
CA GLU A 26 -50.82 17.30 -24.24
C GLU A 26 -51.93 16.75 -25.15
N GLN A 27 -51.55 16.21 -26.31
CA GLN A 27 -52.50 15.69 -27.29
C GLN A 27 -53.28 14.47 -26.80
N LYS A 28 -52.70 13.65 -25.94
CA LYS A 28 -53.25 12.35 -25.55
C LYS A 28 -54.01 12.37 -24.24
N THR A 29 -53.66 13.29 -23.35
CA THR A 29 -54.33 13.45 -22.05
C THR A 29 -55.35 14.58 -22.04
N ASN A 30 -55.33 15.47 -23.04
CA ASN A 30 -56.20 16.65 -23.14
C ASN A 30 -56.06 17.58 -21.90
N ASN A 31 -54.87 17.61 -21.31
CA ASN A 31 -54.49 18.54 -20.25
C ASN A 31 -53.78 19.75 -20.85
N ASP A 32 -53.86 20.89 -20.15
CA ASP A 32 -53.11 22.09 -20.51
C ASP A 32 -51.62 21.97 -20.13
N LEU A 33 -50.80 22.91 -20.61
CA LEU A 33 -49.35 22.90 -20.39
C LEU A 33 -48.97 23.05 -18.91
N PHE A 34 -49.81 23.70 -18.10
CA PHE A 34 -49.58 23.86 -16.67
C PHE A 34 -49.68 22.52 -15.95
N ASP A 35 -50.74 21.76 -16.19
CA ASP A 35 -50.93 20.41 -15.63
C ASP A 35 -49.80 19.46 -16.05
N ILE A 36 -49.29 19.59 -17.27
CA ILE A 36 -48.13 18.81 -17.75
C ILE A 36 -46.87 19.20 -16.98
N GLY A 37 -46.65 20.50 -16.74
CA GLY A 37 -45.55 21.00 -15.91
C GLY A 37 -45.60 20.42 -14.50
N LEU A 38 -46.78 20.46 -13.85
CA LEU A 38 -47.00 19.86 -12.54
C LEU A 38 -46.70 18.36 -12.52
N PHE A 39 -47.18 17.62 -13.53
CA PHE A 39 -46.92 16.19 -13.65
C PHE A 39 -45.43 15.87 -13.78
N LEU A 40 -44.73 16.54 -14.71
CA LEU A 40 -43.30 16.31 -14.95
C LEU A 40 -42.44 16.70 -13.73
N GLY A 41 -42.80 17.79 -13.05
CA GLY A 41 -42.15 18.18 -11.79
C GLY A 41 -42.44 17.19 -10.65
N HIS A 42 -43.68 16.71 -10.54
CA HIS A 42 -44.06 15.77 -9.49
C HIS A 42 -43.32 14.43 -9.59
N ILE A 43 -43.16 13.90 -10.81
CA ILE A 43 -42.42 12.65 -11.03
C ILE A 43 -40.90 12.84 -10.99
N ASN A 44 -40.45 14.09 -10.78
CA ASN A 44 -39.06 14.50 -10.72
C ASN A 44 -38.23 13.93 -11.89
N ILE A 45 -38.76 14.09 -13.11
CA ILE A 45 -38.25 13.40 -14.31
C ILE A 45 -36.75 13.65 -14.55
N GLU A 46 -36.26 14.82 -14.17
CA GLU A 46 -34.87 15.26 -14.27
C GLU A 46 -33.87 14.45 -13.44
N GLU A 47 -34.31 13.82 -12.35
CA GLU A 47 -33.47 12.92 -11.55
C GLU A 47 -33.46 11.47 -12.05
N HIS A 48 -34.39 11.12 -12.95
CA HIS A 48 -34.65 9.73 -13.33
C HIS A 48 -34.30 9.41 -14.79
N ILE A 49 -34.26 10.42 -15.67
CA ILE A 49 -33.97 10.25 -17.09
C ILE A 49 -32.83 11.19 -17.49
N ALA A 50 -31.82 10.62 -18.13
CA ALA A 50 -30.73 11.38 -18.72
C ALA A 50 -31.23 12.32 -19.82
N ILE A 51 -30.77 13.56 -19.78
CA ILE A 51 -31.14 14.60 -20.75
C ILE A 51 -29.95 14.84 -21.67
N TYR A 52 -30.21 14.86 -22.97
CA TYR A 52 -29.19 15.12 -23.99
C TYR A 52 -29.44 16.47 -24.65
N GLN A 53 -28.41 17.32 -24.75
CA GLN A 53 -28.47 18.57 -25.49
C GLN A 53 -27.85 18.43 -26.86
N ARG A 54 -28.52 19.01 -27.87
CA ARG A 54 -27.99 19.12 -29.22
C ARG A 54 -27.07 20.32 -29.38
N ASP A 55 -25.84 20.10 -29.83
CA ASP A 55 -24.91 21.16 -30.18
C ASP A 55 -25.19 21.79 -31.58
N ARG A 56 -24.39 22.80 -31.96
CA ARG A 56 -24.48 23.46 -33.27
C ARG A 56 -24.17 22.56 -34.47
N PHE A 57 -23.57 21.40 -34.22
CA PHE A 57 -23.20 20.40 -35.22
C PHE A 57 -24.15 19.19 -35.22
N TYR A 58 -25.26 19.26 -34.48
CA TYR A 58 -26.27 18.21 -34.35
C TYR A 58 -25.79 16.95 -33.63
N ASN A 59 -24.69 17.01 -32.87
CA ASN A 59 -24.32 15.94 -31.94
C ASN A 59 -25.11 16.08 -30.64
N LEU A 60 -25.46 14.95 -30.05
CA LEU A 60 -26.13 14.89 -28.74
C LEU A 60 -25.09 14.60 -27.67
N HIS A 61 -25.10 15.42 -26.61
CA HIS A 61 -24.25 15.26 -25.45
C HIS A 61 -25.13 15.16 -24.22
N GLU A 62 -24.86 14.20 -23.35
CA GLU A 62 -25.54 14.10 -22.07
C GLU A 62 -25.19 15.31 -21.19
N ILE A 63 -26.21 15.88 -20.56
CA ILE A 63 -26.07 17.03 -19.68
C ILE A 63 -25.84 16.52 -18.27
N ASP A 64 -24.67 16.81 -17.71
CA ASP A 64 -24.43 16.65 -16.29
C ASP A 64 -25.13 17.78 -15.53
N ILE A 65 -26.27 17.45 -14.92
CA ILE A 65 -27.11 18.36 -14.13
C ILE A 65 -26.44 18.81 -12.82
N ASN A 66 -25.37 18.18 -12.36
CA ASN A 66 -24.64 18.59 -11.15
C ASN A 66 -23.76 19.82 -11.38
N TYR A 67 -23.28 20.02 -12.61
CA TYR A 67 -22.38 21.12 -12.96
C TYR A 67 -23.03 22.17 -13.87
N ASN A 68 -24.14 21.83 -14.52
CA ASN A 68 -24.87 22.72 -15.41
C ASN A 68 -26.22 23.11 -14.80
N LYS A 69 -26.72 24.30 -15.16
CA LYS A 69 -28.09 24.70 -14.83
C LYS A 69 -29.05 23.69 -15.47
N ASN A 70 -29.88 23.02 -14.66
CA ASN A 70 -30.80 21.99 -15.14
C ASN A 70 -31.79 22.59 -16.16
N PRO A 71 -31.62 22.32 -17.46
CA PRO A 71 -32.42 22.97 -18.48
C PRO A 71 -33.82 22.37 -18.58
N LEU A 72 -34.03 21.14 -18.09
CA LEU A 72 -35.35 20.54 -18.01
C LEU A 72 -36.17 21.14 -16.87
N GLY A 73 -35.55 21.41 -15.72
CA GLY A 73 -36.18 22.14 -14.62
C GLY A 73 -36.68 23.52 -15.06
N GLU A 74 -35.88 24.26 -15.82
CA GLU A 74 -36.31 25.55 -16.39
C GLU A 74 -37.51 25.42 -17.35
N ILE A 75 -37.58 24.34 -18.11
CA ILE A 75 -38.71 24.05 -19.00
C ILE A 75 -39.95 23.71 -18.17
N ILE A 76 -39.80 22.93 -17.10
CA ILE A 76 -40.89 22.58 -16.17
C ILE A 76 -41.42 23.85 -15.48
N ASP A 77 -40.53 24.73 -15.02
CA ASP A 77 -40.91 26.05 -14.48
C ASP A 77 -41.64 26.89 -15.53
N CYS A 78 -41.16 26.91 -16.78
CA CYS A 78 -41.85 27.63 -17.85
C CYS A 78 -43.24 27.06 -18.12
N LEU A 79 -43.42 25.73 -18.12
CA LEU A 79 -44.71 25.07 -18.26
C LEU A 79 -45.67 25.47 -17.14
N MET A 80 -45.21 25.43 -15.89
CA MET A 80 -45.99 25.80 -14.70
C MET A 80 -46.32 27.31 -14.61
N ASN A 81 -45.73 28.14 -15.47
CA ASN A 81 -46.06 29.56 -15.57
C ASN A 81 -47.09 29.88 -16.65
N ILE A 82 -47.51 28.92 -17.48
CA ILE A 82 -48.54 29.10 -18.51
C ILE A 82 -49.89 28.79 -17.88
N MET A 83 -50.50 29.76 -17.20
CA MET A 83 -51.69 29.50 -16.41
C MET A 83 -52.90 29.21 -17.32
N PRO A 84 -53.82 28.30 -16.93
CA PRO A 84 -55.00 27.97 -17.73
C PRO A 84 -55.95 29.15 -18.00
N PHE A 85 -55.80 30.24 -17.23
CA PHE A 85 -56.60 31.47 -17.31
C PHE A 85 -55.87 32.65 -17.95
N ASP A 86 -54.65 32.45 -18.44
CA ASP A 86 -53.92 33.45 -19.22
C ASP A 86 -54.65 33.71 -20.56
N SER A 87 -54.45 34.88 -21.15
CA SER A 87 -55.00 35.19 -22.47
C SER A 87 -54.41 34.27 -23.55
N ASP A 88 -55.14 34.10 -24.66
CA ASP A 88 -54.66 33.28 -25.79
C ASP A 88 -53.27 33.72 -26.30
N GLU A 89 -52.98 35.02 -26.25
CA GLU A 89 -51.69 35.59 -26.65
C GLU A 89 -50.57 35.18 -25.68
N GLU A 90 -50.80 35.27 -24.37
CA GLU A 90 -49.86 34.86 -23.32
C GLU A 90 -49.59 33.35 -23.35
N GLN A 91 -50.65 32.54 -23.50
CA GLN A 91 -50.50 31.08 -23.62
C GLN A 91 -49.70 30.70 -24.87
N GLN A 92 -49.94 31.38 -25.99
CA GLN A 92 -49.21 31.14 -27.23
C GLN A 92 -47.74 31.57 -27.12
N GLU A 93 -47.45 32.68 -26.46
CA GLU A 93 -46.07 33.13 -26.20
C GLU A 93 -45.32 32.14 -25.30
N GLY A 94 -45.95 31.71 -24.21
CA GLY A 94 -45.41 30.69 -23.29
C GLY A 94 -45.11 29.38 -24.00
N ARG A 95 -46.04 28.88 -24.83
CA ARG A 95 -45.85 27.67 -25.66
C ARG A 95 -44.65 27.80 -26.58
N MET A 96 -44.52 28.95 -27.27
CA MET A 96 -43.40 29.18 -28.19
C MET A 96 -42.05 29.16 -27.45
N ARG A 97 -42.01 29.73 -26.24
CA ARG A 97 -40.82 29.72 -25.38
C ARG A 97 -40.46 28.29 -24.95
N VAL A 98 -41.42 27.54 -24.41
CA VAL A 98 -41.22 26.13 -24.01
C VAL A 98 -40.70 25.31 -25.19
N ARG A 99 -41.32 25.45 -26.36
CA ARG A 99 -40.93 24.75 -27.57
C ARG A 99 -39.49 25.07 -28.01
N SER A 100 -39.11 26.35 -28.02
CA SER A 100 -37.75 26.77 -28.39
C SER A 100 -36.66 26.09 -27.55
N GLU A 101 -36.91 25.96 -26.24
CA GLU A 101 -35.92 25.38 -25.33
C GLU A 101 -35.96 23.84 -25.31
N SER A 102 -37.16 23.26 -25.38
CA SER A 102 -37.33 21.80 -25.38
C SER A 102 -36.97 21.12 -26.71
N ASP A 103 -37.04 21.81 -27.86
CA ASP A 103 -36.65 21.25 -29.17
C ASP A 103 -35.13 20.99 -29.30
N LYS A 104 -34.32 21.56 -28.39
CA LYS A 104 -32.86 21.35 -28.34
C LYS A 104 -32.46 20.21 -27.40
N LEU A 105 -33.41 19.69 -26.62
CA LEU A 105 -33.20 18.68 -25.60
C LEU A 105 -33.87 17.37 -26.00
N PHE A 106 -33.26 16.26 -25.59
CA PHE A 106 -33.64 14.93 -26.04
C PHE A 106 -33.60 13.92 -24.88
N PHE A 107 -34.55 13.00 -24.91
CA PHE A 107 -34.53 11.78 -24.12
C PHE A 107 -34.22 10.60 -25.01
N SER A 108 -33.42 9.65 -24.51
CA SER A 108 -33.31 8.34 -25.15
C SER A 108 -34.69 7.67 -25.17
N LYS A 109 -35.07 7.09 -26.31
CA LYS A 109 -36.32 6.32 -26.38
C LYS A 109 -36.32 5.16 -25.41
N GLN A 110 -35.17 4.53 -25.20
CA GLN A 110 -35.04 3.40 -24.30
C GLN A 110 -35.36 3.79 -22.85
N ASP A 111 -34.89 4.96 -22.42
CA ASP A 111 -35.14 5.44 -21.06
C ASP A 111 -36.62 5.77 -20.89
N ILE A 112 -37.22 6.45 -21.86
CA ILE A 112 -38.67 6.71 -21.89
C ILE A 112 -39.46 5.40 -21.85
N TYR A 113 -39.09 4.38 -22.65
CA TYR A 113 -39.77 3.08 -22.66
C TYR A 113 -39.65 2.29 -21.35
N ASN A 114 -38.67 2.63 -20.51
CA ASN A 114 -38.46 1.97 -19.22
C ASN A 114 -38.93 2.84 -18.04
N PHE A 115 -39.26 4.12 -18.28
CA PHE A 115 -39.74 5.02 -17.27
C PHE A 115 -41.26 4.90 -17.10
N LYS A 116 -41.66 4.10 -16.09
CA LYS A 116 -43.06 3.77 -15.80
C LYS A 116 -43.99 4.99 -15.73
N PRO A 117 -43.67 6.11 -15.07
CA PRO A 117 -44.60 7.24 -14.98
C PRO A 117 -45.07 7.77 -16.33
N ILE A 118 -44.21 7.76 -17.36
CA ILE A 118 -44.60 8.15 -18.72
C ILE A 118 -45.29 7.00 -19.45
N MET A 119 -44.77 5.78 -19.35
CA MET A 119 -45.31 4.62 -20.07
C MET A 119 -46.69 4.19 -19.59
N ASP A 120 -46.99 4.36 -18.29
CA ASP A 120 -48.27 4.03 -17.69
C ASP A 120 -49.41 4.93 -18.19
N LEU A 121 -49.09 6.06 -18.84
CA LEU A 121 -50.07 6.89 -19.55
C LEU A 121 -50.60 6.22 -20.83
N GLY A 122 -49.94 5.14 -21.32
CA GLY A 122 -50.48 4.23 -22.33
C GLY A 122 -50.51 4.75 -23.77
N PHE A 123 -49.92 5.92 -24.06
CA PHE A 123 -49.94 6.51 -25.40
C PHE A 123 -48.64 6.35 -26.20
N ILE A 124 -47.56 5.84 -25.59
CA ILE A 124 -46.32 5.52 -26.28
C ILE A 124 -46.28 4.02 -26.57
N GLU A 125 -46.37 3.65 -27.84
CA GLU A 125 -46.18 2.26 -28.25
C GLU A 125 -44.69 1.91 -28.19
N LYS A 126 -44.33 0.97 -27.30
CA LYS A 126 -43.01 0.33 -27.34
C LYS A 126 -42.97 -0.51 -28.62
N PRO A 127 -42.04 -0.27 -29.56
CA PRO A 127 -41.98 -1.05 -30.78
C PRO A 127 -41.82 -2.53 -30.41
N VAL A 128 -42.74 -3.36 -30.92
CA VAL A 128 -42.64 -4.82 -30.81
C VAL A 128 -41.29 -5.20 -31.41
N PRO A 129 -40.43 -5.94 -30.70
CA PRO A 129 -39.14 -6.34 -31.25
C PRO A 129 -39.38 -7.06 -32.57
N GLN A 130 -38.93 -6.49 -33.69
CA GLN A 130 -38.86 -7.23 -34.94
C GLN A 130 -37.80 -8.31 -34.73
N VAL A 131 -38.27 -9.52 -34.47
CA VAL A 131 -37.48 -10.74 -34.50
C VAL A 131 -36.96 -10.89 -35.92
N ILE A 132 -35.74 -10.43 -36.16
CA ILE A 132 -34.94 -10.93 -37.26
C ILE A 132 -34.59 -12.35 -36.85
N GLU A 133 -35.10 -13.35 -37.58
CA GLU A 133 -34.62 -14.73 -37.51
C GLU A 133 -33.13 -14.74 -37.90
N ALA A 134 -32.27 -14.50 -36.91
CA ALA A 134 -30.95 -15.07 -36.90
C ALA A 134 -31.11 -16.47 -36.29
N GLU A 135 -30.56 -17.46 -37.00
CA GLU A 135 -30.56 -18.86 -36.61
C GLU A 135 -30.27 -19.03 -35.12
N SER A 136 -30.99 -19.96 -34.49
CA SER A 136 -30.84 -20.30 -33.09
C SER A 136 -29.38 -20.64 -32.76
N ILE A 137 -28.67 -19.67 -32.21
CA ILE A 137 -27.64 -19.93 -31.24
C ILE A 137 -28.30 -19.54 -29.92
N GLN A 138 -28.43 -20.51 -29.02
CA GLN A 138 -28.54 -20.19 -27.60
C GLN A 138 -27.24 -19.47 -27.21
N GLU A 139 -27.12 -18.18 -27.51
CA GLU A 139 -26.20 -17.32 -26.79
C GLU A 139 -26.91 -16.98 -25.50
N ALA A 140 -26.50 -17.64 -24.42
CA ALA A 140 -26.49 -16.97 -23.12
C ALA A 140 -25.95 -15.55 -23.39
N GLU A 141 -26.72 -14.51 -23.08
CA GLU A 141 -26.13 -13.17 -23.05
C GLU A 141 -24.85 -13.30 -22.22
N PRO A 142 -23.69 -12.89 -22.75
CA PRO A 142 -22.49 -12.95 -21.96
C PRO A 142 -22.74 -12.05 -20.76
N LYS A 143 -22.75 -12.64 -19.56
CA LYS A 143 -22.80 -11.97 -18.25
C LYS A 143 -21.76 -10.84 -18.10
N ASP A 144 -20.89 -10.67 -19.09
CA ASP A 144 -19.69 -9.85 -19.09
C ASP A 144 -19.75 -8.64 -20.04
N LYS A 145 -20.89 -8.31 -20.65
CA LYS A 145 -20.97 -7.17 -21.57
C LYS A 145 -20.64 -5.84 -20.89
N TYR A 146 -20.99 -5.69 -19.61
CA TYR A 146 -20.62 -4.51 -18.81
C TYR A 146 -19.09 -4.47 -18.58
N LYS A 147 -18.44 -5.62 -18.35
CA LYS A 147 -17.00 -5.73 -18.17
C LYS A 147 -16.23 -5.23 -19.37
N PHE A 148 -16.72 -5.46 -20.59
CA PHE A 148 -16.06 -4.97 -21.81
C PHE A 148 -15.85 -3.46 -21.81
N LEU A 149 -16.86 -2.69 -21.37
CA LEU A 149 -16.77 -1.24 -21.31
C LEU A 149 -16.05 -0.78 -20.04
N LEU A 150 -16.36 -1.40 -18.90
CA LEU A 150 -15.73 -1.11 -17.62
C LEU A 150 -14.21 -1.27 -17.70
N TYR A 151 -13.70 -2.41 -18.20
CA TYR A 151 -12.26 -2.69 -18.29
C TYR A 151 -11.51 -1.76 -19.27
N LYS A 152 -12.23 -1.03 -20.12
CA LYS A 152 -11.65 -0.05 -21.07
C LYS A 152 -11.61 1.38 -20.52
N GLN A 153 -12.18 1.65 -19.35
CA GLN A 153 -12.09 2.97 -18.73
C GLN A 153 -10.65 3.30 -18.33
N HIS A 154 -10.34 4.60 -18.27
CA HIS A 154 -9.02 5.11 -17.87
C HIS A 154 -8.94 5.48 -16.38
N LEU A 155 -10.09 5.69 -15.75
CA LEU A 155 -10.23 6.13 -14.37
C LEU A 155 -11.42 5.42 -13.74
N PHE A 156 -11.21 4.84 -12.56
CA PHE A 156 -12.23 4.12 -11.80
C PHE A 156 -12.60 4.85 -10.52
N SER A 157 -13.88 4.83 -10.15
CA SER A 157 -14.27 5.10 -8.76
C SER A 157 -13.87 3.94 -7.85
N ILE A 158 -13.93 4.15 -6.54
CA ILE A 158 -13.71 3.08 -5.56
C ILE A 158 -14.77 1.99 -5.73
N ASP A 159 -16.03 2.35 -6.00
CA ASP A 159 -17.12 1.41 -6.25
C ASP A 159 -16.85 0.56 -7.50
N GLU A 160 -16.37 1.17 -8.59
CA GLU A 160 -16.00 0.45 -9.82
C GLU A 160 -14.84 -0.52 -9.55
N CYS A 161 -13.79 -0.09 -8.82
CA CYS A 161 -12.70 -0.97 -8.42
C CYS A 161 -13.18 -2.16 -7.57
N ALA A 162 -14.08 -1.89 -6.61
CA ALA A 162 -14.67 -2.92 -5.77
C ALA A 162 -15.50 -3.91 -6.59
N CYS A 163 -16.33 -3.42 -7.52
CA CYS A 163 -17.11 -4.22 -8.45
C CYS A 163 -16.24 -5.10 -9.35
N ILE A 164 -15.12 -4.57 -9.86
CA ILE A 164 -14.17 -5.32 -10.69
C ILE A 164 -13.59 -6.52 -9.91
N ILE A 165 -13.19 -6.32 -8.65
CA ILE A 165 -12.62 -7.40 -7.81
C ILE A 165 -13.70 -8.43 -7.43
N SER A 166 -14.90 -7.96 -7.10
CA SER A 166 -15.98 -8.79 -6.55
C SER A 166 -16.91 -9.40 -7.61
N ASP A 167 -16.64 -9.14 -8.89
CA ASP A 167 -17.39 -9.62 -10.04
C ASP A 167 -18.86 -9.15 -10.12
N TYR A 168 -19.14 -7.97 -9.55
CA TYR A 168 -20.45 -7.34 -9.62
C TYR A 168 -20.54 -6.30 -10.73
N ASP A 169 -21.74 -6.10 -11.27
CA ASP A 169 -22.05 -4.95 -12.12
C ASP A 169 -22.21 -3.69 -11.24
N PRO A 170 -21.45 -2.60 -11.49
CA PRO A 170 -21.62 -1.34 -10.76
C PRO A 170 -23.08 -0.84 -10.75
N LEU A 171 -23.82 -1.05 -11.84
CA LEU A 171 -25.23 -0.67 -11.93
C LEU A 171 -26.15 -1.56 -11.08
N GLU A 172 -25.76 -2.79 -10.76
CA GLU A 172 -26.49 -3.63 -9.81
C GLU A 172 -26.25 -3.18 -8.37
N ILE A 173 -25.00 -2.84 -8.03
CA ILE A 173 -24.66 -2.36 -6.69
C ILE A 173 -25.33 -1.01 -6.38
N GLN A 174 -25.37 -0.09 -7.34
CA GLN A 174 -26.02 1.21 -7.18
C GLN A 174 -27.53 1.15 -6.90
N LYS A 175 -28.19 0.02 -7.16
CA LYS A 175 -29.63 -0.16 -6.86
C LYS A 175 -29.90 -0.35 -5.37
N PHE A 176 -28.90 -0.74 -4.60
CA PHE A 176 -29.07 -1.01 -3.19
C PHE A 176 -28.89 0.27 -2.36
N PRO A 177 -29.74 0.52 -1.36
CA PRO A 177 -29.48 1.56 -0.37
C PRO A 177 -28.16 1.25 0.35
N HIS A 178 -27.33 2.28 0.61
CA HIS A 178 -26.00 2.13 1.24
C HIS A 178 -26.00 1.27 2.52
N ASN A 179 -27.12 1.20 3.23
CA ASN A 179 -27.23 0.49 4.50
C ASN A 179 -27.43 -1.04 4.35
N ASP A 180 -27.82 -1.52 3.17
CA ASP A 180 -28.18 -2.92 2.94
C ASP A 180 -27.13 -3.67 2.08
N VAL A 181 -26.18 -2.94 1.49
CA VAL A 181 -25.16 -3.49 0.58
C VAL A 181 -24.31 -4.56 1.26
N ASP A 182 -23.96 -4.38 2.53
CA ASP A 182 -23.15 -5.34 3.29
C ASP A 182 -23.84 -6.71 3.46
N GLU A 183 -25.17 -6.72 3.53
CA GLU A 183 -25.96 -7.95 3.67
C GLU A 183 -26.22 -8.62 2.30
N ILE A 184 -26.39 -7.80 1.25
CA ILE A 184 -26.78 -8.27 -0.08
C ILE A 184 -25.57 -8.64 -0.95
N ALA A 185 -24.49 -7.88 -0.87
CA ALA A 185 -23.26 -8.02 -1.66
C ALA A 185 -22.00 -7.95 -0.76
N PRO A 186 -21.81 -8.92 0.14
CA PRO A 186 -20.71 -8.89 1.12
C PRO A 186 -19.32 -8.92 0.47
N ASP A 187 -19.17 -9.55 -0.71
CA ASP A 187 -17.90 -9.58 -1.44
C ASP A 187 -17.55 -8.21 -2.05
N TYR A 188 -18.56 -7.44 -2.47
CA TYR A 188 -18.39 -6.04 -2.84
C TYR A 188 -17.88 -5.22 -1.65
N SER A 189 -18.52 -5.31 -0.48
CA SER A 189 -18.12 -4.54 0.70
C SER A 189 -16.70 -4.89 1.19
N ARG A 190 -16.31 -6.18 1.09
CA ARG A 190 -14.93 -6.61 1.36
C ARG A 190 -13.95 -6.01 0.36
N ALA A 191 -14.28 -6.04 -0.93
CA ALA A 191 -13.45 -5.45 -1.97
C ALA A 191 -13.32 -3.93 -1.79
N TYR A 192 -14.42 -3.24 -1.48
CA TYR A 192 -14.43 -1.80 -1.18
C TYR A 192 -13.52 -1.46 -0.01
N SER A 193 -13.61 -2.22 1.09
CA SER A 193 -12.75 -2.06 2.26
C SER A 193 -11.27 -2.32 1.92
N PHE A 194 -10.99 -3.32 1.08
CA PHE A 194 -9.64 -3.65 0.62
C PHE A 194 -9.02 -2.50 -0.18
N ILE A 195 -9.78 -1.91 -1.13
CA ILE A 195 -9.33 -0.73 -1.88
C ILE A 195 -9.11 0.47 -0.96
N GLY A 196 -10.05 0.73 -0.04
CA GLY A 196 -9.93 1.82 0.93
C GLY A 196 -8.64 1.72 1.75
N SER A 197 -8.33 0.53 2.26
CA SER A 197 -7.09 0.30 3.01
C SER A 197 -5.83 0.50 2.16
N ALA A 198 -5.85 0.15 0.88
CA ALA A 198 -4.73 0.35 -0.04
C ALA A 198 -4.46 1.84 -0.31
N ILE A 199 -5.52 2.64 -0.45
CA ILE A 199 -5.44 4.09 -0.58
C ILE A 199 -4.90 4.72 0.70
N GLU A 200 -5.42 4.33 1.87
CA GLU A 200 -4.94 4.84 3.17
C GLU A 200 -3.46 4.51 3.44
N ALA A 201 -2.98 3.39 2.90
CA ALA A 201 -1.59 2.97 2.99
C ALA A 201 -0.69 3.59 1.90
N ASP A 202 -1.21 4.50 1.08
CA ASP A 202 -0.48 5.16 -0.03
C ASP A 202 0.03 4.17 -1.10
N LYS A 203 -0.65 3.02 -1.26
CA LYS A 203 -0.35 2.03 -2.31
C LYS A 203 -1.11 2.28 -3.60
N LEU A 204 -2.23 3.00 -3.54
CA LEU A 204 -3.03 3.41 -4.68
C LEU A 204 -3.26 4.93 -4.63
N ASN A 205 -2.86 5.63 -5.67
CA ASN A 205 -3.06 7.08 -5.75
C ASN A 205 -4.50 7.39 -6.17
N VAL A 206 -5.07 8.41 -5.54
CA VAL A 206 -6.38 8.93 -5.88
C VAL A 206 -6.24 10.33 -6.45
N PHE A 207 -6.65 10.49 -7.71
CA PHE A 207 -6.77 11.78 -8.38
C PHE A 207 -8.25 12.12 -8.56
N ASN A 208 -8.70 13.22 -7.95
CA ASN A 208 -10.09 13.68 -8.04
C ASN A 208 -11.12 12.57 -7.73
N TYR A 209 -10.92 11.87 -6.61
CA TYR A 209 -11.75 10.74 -6.16
C TYR A 209 -11.77 9.52 -7.08
N LYS A 210 -10.83 9.43 -8.05
CA LYS A 210 -10.68 8.30 -8.96
C LYS A 210 -9.27 7.72 -8.96
N ILE A 211 -9.16 6.46 -9.36
CA ILE A 211 -7.91 5.70 -9.45
C ILE A 211 -7.59 5.47 -10.93
N TYR A 212 -6.33 5.65 -11.33
CA TYR A 212 -5.90 5.35 -12.69
C TYR A 212 -5.99 3.85 -12.98
N ALA A 213 -6.57 3.51 -14.13
CA ALA A 213 -6.81 2.12 -14.51
C ALA A 213 -5.51 1.31 -14.59
N ASP A 214 -4.43 1.91 -15.10
CA ASP A 214 -3.12 1.26 -15.21
C ASP A 214 -2.53 0.97 -13.81
N GLU A 215 -2.52 1.97 -12.92
CA GLU A 215 -2.06 1.80 -11.54
C GLU A 215 -2.88 0.75 -10.78
N PHE A 216 -4.20 0.72 -11.01
CA PHE A 216 -5.07 -0.25 -10.38
C PHE A 216 -4.77 -1.68 -10.86
N ARG A 217 -4.60 -1.87 -12.18
CA ARG A 217 -4.23 -3.18 -12.75
C ARG A 217 -2.89 -3.68 -12.20
N GLU A 218 -1.86 -2.83 -12.17
CA GLU A 218 -0.54 -3.16 -11.61
C GLU A 218 -0.63 -3.51 -10.13
N TYR A 219 -1.38 -2.73 -9.34
CA TYR A 219 -1.61 -3.00 -7.93
C TYR A 219 -2.24 -4.39 -7.70
N LEU A 220 -3.28 -4.74 -8.46
CA LEU A 220 -3.93 -6.05 -8.34
C LEU A 220 -2.95 -7.19 -8.63
N VAL A 221 -2.11 -7.07 -9.67
CA VAL A 221 -1.09 -8.08 -9.97
C VAL A 221 -0.09 -8.20 -8.82
N SER A 222 0.35 -7.08 -8.23
CA SER A 222 1.29 -7.07 -7.10
C SER A 222 0.74 -7.77 -5.84
N GLU A 223 -0.58 -7.75 -5.65
CA GLU A 223 -1.28 -8.44 -4.56
C GLU A 223 -1.73 -9.87 -4.97
N ASN A 224 -1.25 -10.37 -6.12
CA ASN A 224 -1.59 -11.68 -6.71
C ASN A 224 -3.09 -11.89 -7.02
N ILE A 225 -3.80 -10.80 -7.35
CA ILE A 225 -5.20 -10.83 -7.78
C ILE A 225 -5.23 -10.72 -9.31
N ILE A 226 -5.62 -11.80 -9.98
CA ILE A 226 -5.66 -11.87 -11.45
C ILE A 226 -7.11 -12.05 -11.92
N ILE A 227 -7.56 -11.13 -12.75
CA ILE A 227 -8.92 -11.03 -13.28
C ILE A 227 -8.84 -11.16 -14.80
N ALA A 228 -9.50 -12.19 -15.32
CA ALA A 228 -9.47 -12.53 -16.74
C ALA A 228 -10.00 -11.39 -17.61
N GLY A 229 -9.25 -11.03 -18.65
CA GLY A 229 -9.55 -9.92 -19.55
C GLY A 229 -9.35 -8.51 -18.98
N PHE A 230 -8.84 -8.39 -17.74
CA PHE A 230 -8.57 -7.10 -17.11
C PHE A 230 -7.08 -6.85 -16.85
N ASN A 231 -6.41 -7.74 -16.11
CA ASN A 231 -4.99 -7.63 -15.78
C ASN A 231 -4.21 -8.95 -15.97
N ASP A 232 -4.80 -9.91 -16.66
CA ASP A 232 -4.20 -11.22 -16.95
C ASP A 232 -3.09 -11.14 -18.00
N ASP A 233 -3.12 -10.13 -18.87
CA ASP A 233 -2.05 -9.83 -19.83
C ASP A 233 -0.77 -9.31 -19.15
N LEU A 234 -0.93 -8.62 -18.00
CA LEU A 234 0.19 -8.13 -17.19
C LEU A 234 0.89 -9.24 -16.40
N GLN A 235 0.27 -10.41 -16.24
CA GLN A 235 0.83 -11.54 -15.50
C GLN A 235 2.21 -11.96 -16.04
N GLY A 236 2.38 -11.93 -17.37
CA GLY A 236 3.66 -12.21 -18.03
C GLY A 236 4.71 -11.11 -17.84
N ALA A 237 4.30 -9.84 -17.91
CA ALA A 237 5.19 -8.68 -17.76
C ALA A 237 5.67 -8.48 -16.32
N GLU A 238 4.82 -8.78 -15.32
CA GLU A 238 5.16 -8.71 -13.90
C GLU A 238 5.99 -9.92 -13.46
N LEU A 239 5.69 -11.13 -13.97
CA LEU A 239 6.58 -12.28 -13.82
C LEU A 239 7.94 -12.02 -14.46
N GLU A 240 8.02 -11.39 -15.63
CA GLU A 240 9.31 -11.02 -16.25
C GLU A 240 10.03 -9.88 -15.53
N LYS A 241 9.32 -8.84 -15.03
CA LYS A 241 9.90 -7.78 -14.18
C LYS A 241 10.42 -8.33 -12.86
N ASN A 242 9.63 -9.16 -12.16
CA ASN A 242 10.03 -9.78 -10.91
C ASN A 242 11.14 -10.82 -11.13
N THR A 243 11.07 -11.62 -12.18
CA THR A 243 12.15 -12.59 -12.51
C THR A 243 13.41 -11.88 -12.97
N GLY A 244 13.31 -10.78 -13.71
CA GLY A 244 14.43 -9.96 -14.18
C GLY A 244 15.10 -9.17 -13.04
N ALA A 245 14.31 -8.51 -12.19
CA ALA A 245 14.79 -7.81 -11.00
C ALA A 245 15.40 -8.80 -9.99
N ASN A 246 14.70 -9.90 -9.67
CA ASN A 246 15.20 -10.93 -8.77
C ASN A 246 16.44 -11.63 -9.35
N ASN A 247 16.53 -11.85 -10.66
CA ASN A 247 17.75 -12.42 -11.26
C ASN A 247 18.92 -11.44 -11.23
N THR A 248 18.69 -10.14 -11.39
CA THR A 248 19.74 -9.13 -11.32
C THR A 248 20.26 -8.97 -9.90
N GLU A 249 19.36 -8.93 -8.92
CA GLU A 249 19.70 -8.89 -7.50
C GLU A 249 20.39 -10.19 -7.05
N LEU A 250 19.91 -11.36 -7.49
CA LEU A 250 20.55 -12.65 -7.24
C LEU A 250 21.95 -12.73 -7.89
N GLN A 251 22.15 -12.17 -9.08
CA GLN A 251 23.46 -12.09 -9.72
C GLN A 251 24.40 -11.15 -8.96
N GLN A 252 23.93 -10.00 -8.51
CA GLN A 252 24.73 -9.08 -7.67
C GLN A 252 25.10 -9.74 -6.34
N LEU A 253 24.15 -10.38 -5.64
CA LEU A 253 24.40 -11.10 -4.39
C LEU A 253 25.35 -12.28 -4.56
N LYS A 254 25.32 -12.97 -5.71
CA LYS A 254 26.30 -14.01 -6.05
C LYS A 254 27.70 -13.43 -6.27
N LEU A 255 27.80 -12.33 -7.02
CA LEU A 255 29.07 -11.65 -7.28
C LEU A 255 29.69 -11.11 -5.98
N GLU A 256 28.86 -10.52 -5.11
CA GLU A 256 29.28 -10.02 -3.81
C GLU A 256 29.68 -11.16 -2.87
N ASN A 257 28.95 -12.28 -2.87
CA ASN A 257 29.37 -13.48 -2.11
C ASN A 257 30.71 -14.04 -2.59
N GLU A 258 30.94 -14.10 -3.90
CA GLU A 258 32.23 -14.55 -4.44
C GLU A 258 33.36 -13.59 -4.02
N LYS A 259 33.10 -12.28 -4.08
CA LYS A 259 34.06 -11.27 -3.63
C LYS A 259 34.36 -11.38 -2.12
N LEU A 260 33.34 -11.52 -1.28
CA LEU A 260 33.48 -11.69 0.17
C LEU A 260 34.22 -13.00 0.52
N LYS A 261 33.95 -14.09 -0.21
CA LYS A 261 34.69 -15.35 -0.05
C LYS A 261 36.16 -15.20 -0.42
N ALA A 262 36.46 -14.46 -1.49
CA ALA A 262 37.84 -14.18 -1.88
C ALA A 262 38.58 -13.32 -0.83
N GLU A 263 37.93 -12.26 -0.33
CA GLU A 263 38.50 -11.42 0.74
C GLU A 263 38.69 -12.19 2.05
N LEU A 264 37.76 -13.08 2.40
CA LEU A 264 37.92 -13.98 3.56
C LEU A 264 39.09 -14.92 3.38
N ALA A 265 39.24 -15.54 2.21
CA ALA A 265 40.37 -16.42 1.92
C ALA A 265 41.72 -15.67 2.00
N GLU A 266 41.78 -14.44 1.49
CA GLU A 266 42.96 -13.58 1.59
C GLU A 266 43.27 -13.20 3.05
N LYS A 267 42.24 -12.81 3.82
CA LYS A 267 42.39 -12.49 5.25
C LYS A 267 42.84 -13.70 6.06
N ASP A 268 42.28 -14.88 5.81
CA ASP A 268 42.67 -16.13 6.47
C ASP A 268 44.11 -16.52 6.13
N GLN A 269 44.54 -16.34 4.88
CA GLN A 269 45.92 -16.54 4.49
C GLN A 269 46.85 -15.57 5.24
N LYS A 270 46.46 -14.30 5.35
CA LYS A 270 47.22 -13.28 6.08
C LYS A 270 47.27 -13.55 7.59
N ILE A 271 46.19 -14.07 8.18
CA ILE A 271 46.16 -14.52 9.58
C ILE A 271 47.12 -15.69 9.76
N LYS A 272 47.09 -16.71 8.88
CA LYS A 272 48.04 -17.84 8.94
C LYS A 272 49.49 -17.37 8.82
N GLU A 273 49.78 -16.43 7.93
CA GLU A 273 51.11 -15.82 7.81
C GLU A 273 51.50 -15.09 9.10
N LEU A 274 50.62 -14.27 9.67
CA LEU A 274 50.87 -13.55 10.94
C LEU A 274 51.01 -14.48 12.15
N GLU A 275 50.23 -15.57 12.21
CA GLU A 275 50.34 -16.61 13.25
C GLU A 275 51.65 -17.39 13.10
N SER A 276 52.11 -17.64 11.88
CA SER A 276 53.42 -18.25 11.62
C SER A 276 54.60 -17.31 11.95
N LEU A 277 54.36 -16.00 11.91
CA LEU A 277 55.34 -14.95 12.24
C LEU A 277 55.41 -14.63 13.74
N LYS A 278 54.46 -15.11 14.57
CA LYS A 278 54.64 -15.07 16.02
C LYS A 278 55.68 -16.13 16.40
N PRO A 279 56.83 -15.75 16.97
CA PRO A 279 57.67 -16.73 17.61
C PRO A 279 56.87 -17.32 18.77
N LYS A 280 56.59 -18.63 18.74
CA LYS A 280 56.35 -19.43 19.95
C LYS A 280 57.66 -19.43 20.75
N ASN A 281 57.96 -18.32 21.40
CA ASN A 281 59.14 -18.21 22.23
C ASN A 281 58.92 -17.25 23.39
N ASP A 282 57.79 -17.44 24.08
CA ASP A 282 57.71 -17.09 25.49
C ASP A 282 57.49 -18.40 26.25
N MET A 283 58.60 -19.11 26.52
CA MET A 283 58.63 -19.92 27.73
C MET A 283 58.26 -18.97 28.87
N ASP A 284 57.05 -19.11 29.41
CA ASP A 284 56.60 -18.29 30.53
C ASP A 284 57.67 -18.31 31.63
N LEU A 285 58.27 -17.15 31.90
CA LEU A 285 59.42 -17.00 32.79
C LEU A 285 59.12 -17.56 34.18
N LEU A 286 57.85 -17.49 34.62
CA LEU A 286 57.41 -18.08 35.88
C LEU A 286 57.39 -19.61 35.83
N SER A 287 56.98 -20.20 34.70
CA SER A 287 57.04 -21.64 34.47
C SER A 287 58.47 -22.18 34.48
N LEU A 288 59.44 -21.41 33.95
CA LEU A 288 60.86 -21.72 34.08
C LEU A 288 61.37 -21.62 35.53
N ILE A 289 61.03 -20.54 36.25
CA ILE A 289 61.47 -20.30 37.64
C ILE A 289 60.86 -21.29 38.64
N PHE A 290 59.69 -21.86 38.36
CA PHE A 290 59.07 -22.87 39.21
C PHE A 290 59.46 -24.30 38.86
N ASN A 291 60.21 -24.53 37.79
CA ASN A 291 60.69 -25.85 37.44
C ASN A 291 61.87 -26.28 38.34
N GLU A 292 61.58 -27.01 39.41
CA GLU A 292 62.56 -27.45 40.43
C GLU A 292 63.71 -28.32 39.89
N SER A 293 63.61 -28.81 38.65
CA SER A 293 64.67 -29.53 37.95
C SER A 293 65.67 -28.63 37.19
N ALA A 294 65.38 -27.33 37.08
CA ALA A 294 66.15 -26.36 36.29
C ALA A 294 66.83 -25.29 37.17
N THR A 295 67.44 -25.71 38.29
CA THR A 295 68.09 -24.78 39.25
C THR A 295 69.33 -24.07 38.72
N GLU A 296 69.83 -24.43 37.53
CA GLU A 296 70.97 -23.77 36.87
C GLU A 296 70.61 -22.43 36.22
N ILE A 297 69.33 -22.19 35.91
CA ILE A 297 68.88 -21.02 35.15
C ILE A 297 68.25 -19.93 36.03
N TYR A 298 68.09 -20.15 37.34
CA TYR A 298 67.63 -19.14 38.29
C TYR A 298 68.14 -19.44 39.71
N ALA A 299 68.30 -18.40 40.53
CA ALA A 299 68.70 -18.57 41.92
C ALA A 299 67.53 -19.15 42.77
N PRO A 300 67.76 -20.13 43.65
CA PRO A 300 66.71 -20.67 44.52
C PRO A 300 66.00 -19.61 45.37
N ASP A 301 66.71 -18.57 45.81
CA ASP A 301 66.13 -17.44 46.55
C ASP A 301 65.15 -16.62 45.71
N LEU A 302 65.37 -16.50 44.40
CA LEU A 302 64.45 -15.81 43.50
C LEU A 302 63.12 -16.57 43.39
N ALA A 303 63.19 -17.88 43.20
CA ALA A 303 62.01 -18.73 43.16
C ALA A 303 61.24 -18.69 44.49
N ASN A 304 61.96 -18.76 45.62
CA ASN A 304 61.37 -18.68 46.95
C ASN A 304 60.75 -17.30 47.23
N ALA A 305 61.38 -16.21 46.79
CA ALA A 305 60.82 -14.86 46.94
C ALA A 305 59.50 -14.70 46.17
N ILE A 306 59.43 -15.22 44.93
CA ILE A 306 58.20 -15.16 44.12
C ILE A 306 57.11 -16.04 44.75
N LYS A 307 57.44 -17.27 45.17
CA LYS A 307 56.50 -18.17 45.87
C LYS A 307 55.96 -17.53 47.16
N LEU A 308 56.85 -16.92 47.95
CA LEU A 308 56.49 -16.22 49.19
C LEU A 308 55.59 -15.00 48.92
N TRP A 309 55.92 -14.15 47.95
CA TRP A 309 55.11 -12.99 47.59
C TRP A 309 53.69 -13.40 47.15
N LYS A 310 53.61 -14.40 46.26
CA LYS A 310 52.32 -14.98 45.82
C LYS A 310 51.51 -15.48 47.01
N HIS A 311 52.14 -16.24 47.90
CA HIS A 311 51.47 -16.77 49.07
C HIS A 311 50.92 -15.66 49.99
N LEU A 312 51.72 -14.63 50.29
CA LEU A 312 51.33 -13.58 51.23
C LEU A 312 50.30 -12.60 50.67
N TYR A 313 50.44 -12.20 49.40
CA TYR A 313 49.71 -11.05 48.87
C TYR A 313 48.72 -11.37 47.75
N VAL A 314 48.82 -12.55 47.14
CA VAL A 314 47.87 -13.03 46.14
C VAL A 314 46.91 -14.04 46.76
N GLU A 315 47.43 -15.08 47.42
CA GLU A 315 46.63 -16.18 47.97
C GLU A 315 46.04 -15.83 49.36
N ASN A 316 46.79 -15.12 50.22
CA ASN A 316 46.40 -14.86 51.61
C ASN A 316 46.29 -13.37 51.96
N LYS A 317 45.71 -12.57 51.06
CA LYS A 317 45.66 -11.10 51.15
C LYS A 317 44.93 -10.54 52.38
N GLY A 318 44.13 -11.34 53.09
CA GLY A 318 43.28 -10.90 54.22
C GLY A 318 43.81 -11.17 55.63
N VAL A 319 44.98 -11.82 55.77
CA VAL A 319 45.53 -12.18 57.10
C VAL A 319 46.15 -10.95 57.76
N LYS A 320 45.66 -10.60 58.97
CA LYS A 320 45.99 -9.36 59.71
C LYS A 320 47.32 -9.37 60.46
N ASP A 321 48.08 -10.47 60.40
CA ASP A 321 49.41 -10.55 61.02
C ASP A 321 50.46 -9.72 60.28
N SER A 322 51.54 -9.38 60.99
CA SER A 322 52.66 -8.65 60.40
C SER A 322 53.32 -9.45 59.27
N HIS A 323 53.82 -8.74 58.25
CA HIS A 323 54.59 -9.36 57.15
C HIS A 323 55.69 -10.27 57.69
N SER A 324 56.44 -9.80 58.70
CA SER A 324 57.54 -10.56 59.29
C SER A 324 57.08 -11.86 59.92
N SER A 325 55.99 -11.87 60.68
CA SER A 325 55.45 -13.08 61.31
C SER A 325 55.02 -14.09 60.24
N ARG A 326 54.25 -13.62 59.25
CA ARG A 326 53.72 -14.46 58.17
C ARG A 326 54.82 -15.01 57.26
N ALA A 327 55.83 -14.19 56.96
CA ALA A 327 56.99 -14.58 56.18
C ALA A 327 57.83 -15.62 56.93
N ASN A 328 58.14 -15.39 58.21
CA ASN A 328 58.92 -16.35 59.01
C ASN A 328 58.21 -17.72 59.07
N HIS A 329 56.90 -17.74 59.30
CA HIS A 329 56.11 -18.97 59.32
C HIS A 329 56.17 -19.72 57.99
N TRP A 330 55.99 -19.02 56.86
CA TRP A 330 56.04 -19.65 55.54
C TRP A 330 57.45 -20.15 55.22
N ILE A 331 58.49 -19.37 55.50
CA ILE A 331 59.88 -19.71 55.18
C ILE A 331 60.32 -20.95 55.98
N ASP A 332 60.02 -21.02 57.28
CA ASP A 332 60.38 -22.18 58.12
C ASP A 332 59.75 -23.49 57.63
N LYS A 333 58.53 -23.40 57.06
CA LYS A 333 57.74 -24.56 56.63
C LYS A 333 58.01 -24.99 55.19
N ASN A 334 58.43 -24.08 54.31
CA ASN A 334 58.52 -24.33 52.86
C ASN A 334 59.94 -24.22 52.29
N THR A 335 60.94 -23.90 53.11
CA THR A 335 62.34 -23.77 52.68
C THR A 335 63.28 -24.49 53.66
N PRO A 336 64.53 -24.81 53.26
CA PRO A 336 65.52 -25.35 54.18
C PRO A 336 66.11 -24.31 55.14
N TYR A 337 65.75 -23.02 55.01
CA TYR A 337 66.31 -21.96 55.83
C TYR A 337 65.76 -22.01 57.26
N LYS A 338 66.67 -21.94 58.24
CA LYS A 338 66.35 -22.04 59.67
C LYS A 338 66.87 -20.85 60.46
N GLY A 339 66.10 -20.44 61.46
CA GLY A 339 66.40 -19.32 62.35
C GLY A 339 66.04 -17.97 61.76
N GLU A 340 65.17 -17.22 62.46
CA GLU A 340 64.67 -15.91 62.01
C GLU A 340 65.75 -14.83 61.84
N SER A 341 66.90 -15.04 62.49
CA SER A 341 68.06 -14.15 62.46
C SER A 341 69.06 -14.47 61.34
N SER A 342 68.88 -15.57 60.62
CA SER A 342 69.73 -15.96 59.49
C SER A 342 69.67 -14.94 58.36
N VAL A 343 70.73 -14.87 57.56
CA VAL A 343 70.88 -13.88 56.50
C VAL A 343 69.87 -14.16 55.38
N GLU A 344 69.62 -15.44 55.09
CA GLU A 344 68.72 -15.94 54.06
C GLU A 344 67.27 -15.58 54.38
N VAL A 345 66.82 -15.85 55.61
CA VAL A 345 65.46 -15.49 56.08
C VAL A 345 65.26 -13.97 56.06
N LYS A 346 66.25 -13.20 56.53
CA LYS A 346 66.20 -11.73 56.50
C LYS A 346 66.09 -11.21 55.07
N ARG A 347 66.88 -11.74 54.14
CA ARG A 347 66.89 -11.33 52.72
C ARG A 347 65.57 -11.62 52.03
N LEU A 348 65.03 -12.84 52.19
CA LEU A 348 63.74 -13.22 51.61
C LEU A 348 62.61 -12.35 52.15
N ARG A 349 62.58 -12.10 53.46
CA ARG A 349 61.59 -11.22 54.08
C ARG A 349 61.70 -9.79 53.56
N GLU A 350 62.91 -9.28 53.38
CA GLU A 350 63.15 -7.92 52.93
C GLU A 350 62.79 -7.71 51.45
N VAL A 351 63.14 -8.65 50.57
CA VAL A 351 62.84 -8.54 49.13
C VAL A 351 61.36 -8.71 48.85
N THR A 352 60.64 -9.47 49.70
CA THR A 352 59.18 -9.66 49.61
C THR A 352 58.38 -8.70 50.47
N SER A 353 59.01 -7.75 51.16
CA SER A 353 58.28 -6.71 51.88
C SER A 353 57.59 -5.78 50.88
N PRO A 354 56.31 -5.42 51.06
CA PRO A 354 55.65 -4.43 50.24
C PRO A 354 56.21 -3.03 50.51
N PHE A 355 56.08 -2.13 49.53
CA PHE A 355 56.67 -0.78 49.60
C PHE A 355 56.28 -0.04 50.89
N ASN A 356 55.02 -0.11 51.30
CA ASN A 356 54.54 0.52 52.55
C ASN A 356 55.27 0.02 53.81
N SER A 357 55.76 -1.21 53.82
CA SER A 357 56.50 -1.82 54.93
C SER A 357 58.01 -1.66 54.85
N TRP A 358 58.54 -1.02 53.80
CA TRP A 358 59.98 -0.77 53.70
C TRP A 358 60.47 0.24 54.75
N HIS A 359 61.71 0.06 55.21
CA HIS A 359 62.40 1.00 56.08
C HIS A 359 62.53 2.37 55.39
N SER A 360 62.41 3.46 56.17
CA SER A 360 62.39 4.84 55.66
C SER A 360 63.62 5.18 54.82
N GLU A 361 64.80 4.70 55.22
CA GLU A 361 66.04 4.88 54.46
C GLU A 361 65.99 4.28 53.06
N ARG A 362 65.35 3.12 52.88
CA ARG A 362 65.22 2.46 51.58
C ARG A 362 64.18 3.16 50.71
N LYS A 363 63.06 3.61 51.31
CA LYS A 363 62.04 4.41 50.61
C LYS A 363 62.63 5.72 50.08
N ASN A 364 63.43 6.41 50.89
CA ASN A 364 64.05 7.68 50.51
C ASN A 364 65.06 7.56 49.35
N LYS A 365 65.60 6.36 49.09
CA LYS A 365 66.47 6.11 47.93
C LYS A 365 65.71 6.03 46.59
N LEU A 366 64.40 5.75 46.62
CA LEU A 366 63.54 5.68 45.44
C LEU A 366 62.76 6.98 45.19
N ASN A 367 62.53 7.78 46.22
CA ASN A 367 61.86 9.08 46.11
C ASN A 367 62.87 10.20 45.79
N LYS A 368 63.67 10.02 44.72
CA LYS A 368 64.54 11.08 44.19
C LYS A 368 63.76 12.04 43.30
#